data_AF-A0A920V692-F1
#
_entry.id   AF-A0A920V692-F1
#
_cell.length_a   1.000
_cell.length_b   1.000
_cell.length_c   1.000
_cell.angle_alpha   90.00
_cell.angle_beta   90.00
_cell.angle_gamma   90.00
#
_symmetry.space_group_name_H-M   'P 1'
#
loop_
_entity.id
_entity.type
_entity.pdbx_description
1 polymer ?
#
loop_
_entity_poly.entity_id
_entity_poly.type
_entity_poly.pdbx_seq_one_letter_code
_entity_poly.pdbx_strand_id
1 'polypeptide(L)'
;MDLYARTPPNDNVAPMCVDQAWQKWLQAYMTKSPYDSESESFGLSYMLLGDIPVDNDDPNNQDKSKGTWVAEGPHLMMLLPESLMDNLPTDPYAGGPYVMWKGSDYVHVMVPLEVTSKLK
;
A
#
# COMPACT_ATOMS: atom_id res chain seq x y z
N MET A 1 -12.53 -15.07 1.94
CA MET A 1 -12.56 -14.08 0.84
C MET A 1 -13.77 -13.19 1.11
N ASP A 2 -13.62 -11.88 0.92
CA ASP A 2 -14.65 -10.83 1.07
C ASP A 2 -14.75 -10.13 2.43
N LEU A 3 -13.73 -9.35 2.75
CA LEU A 3 -13.91 -8.13 3.54
C LEU A 3 -13.31 -6.97 2.75
N TYR A 4 -14.10 -6.46 1.80
CA TYR A 4 -14.12 -5.12 1.17
C TYR A 4 -14.51 -5.15 -0.32
N ALA A 5 -15.69 -5.69 -0.63
CA ALA A 5 -16.34 -5.51 -1.94
C ALA A 5 -17.87 -5.61 -1.87
N ARG A 6 -18.51 -5.08 -0.81
CA ARG A 6 -19.99 -5.08 -0.69
C ARG A 6 -20.68 -3.86 -1.32
N THR A 7 -19.91 -2.96 -1.93
CA THR A 7 -20.44 -1.81 -2.67
C THR A 7 -20.11 -2.02 -4.16
N PRO A 8 -21.05 -1.83 -5.09
CA PRO A 8 -20.74 -1.79 -6.51
C PRO A 8 -19.56 -0.83 -6.76
N PRO A 9 -18.62 -1.17 -7.65
CA PRO A 9 -17.57 -0.24 -8.03
C PRO A 9 -18.20 1.09 -8.44
N ASN A 10 -17.82 2.16 -7.75
CA ASN A 10 -18.13 3.53 -8.13
C ASN A 10 -16.86 4.36 -7.91
N ASP A 11 -16.83 5.56 -8.47
CA ASP A 11 -15.64 6.43 -8.50
C ASP A 11 -15.12 6.84 -7.10
N ASN A 12 -15.82 6.49 -6.01
CA ASN A 12 -15.42 6.73 -4.62
C ASN A 12 -15.03 5.45 -3.85
N VAL A 13 -14.90 4.31 -4.52
CA VAL A 13 -14.48 3.05 -3.90
C VAL A 13 -13.15 2.63 -4.53
N ALA A 14 -12.14 2.43 -3.68
CA ALA A 14 -10.86 1.84 -4.06
C ALA A 14 -10.92 0.33 -3.69
N PRO A 15 -11.46 -0.55 -4.56
CA PRO A 15 -11.62 -1.95 -4.23
C PRO A 15 -10.27 -2.62 -4.09
N MET A 16 -10.08 -3.31 -2.97
CA MET A 16 -8.88 -4.06 -2.65
C MET A 16 -9.20 -5.54 -2.57
N CYS A 17 -8.47 -6.35 -3.32
CA CYS A 17 -8.55 -7.80 -3.22
C CYS A 17 -7.35 -8.34 -2.44
N VAL A 18 -7.63 -8.98 -1.32
CA VAL A 18 -6.61 -9.39 -0.34
C VAL A 18 -6.57 -10.89 -0.13
N ASP A 19 -5.37 -11.42 0.00
CA ASP A 19 -5.15 -12.76 0.53
C ASP A 19 -5.23 -12.81 2.07
N GLN A 20 -4.89 -13.96 2.66
CA GLN A 20 -4.96 -14.15 4.10
C GLN A 20 -3.89 -13.35 4.87
N ALA A 21 -2.70 -13.16 4.31
CA ALA A 21 -1.64 -12.38 4.94
C ALA A 21 -2.03 -10.90 4.98
N TRP A 22 -2.58 -10.38 3.88
CA TRP A 22 -3.12 -9.03 3.80
C TRP A 22 -4.34 -8.80 4.70
N GLN A 23 -5.18 -9.81 4.93
CA GLN A 23 -6.26 -9.70 5.93
C GLN A 23 -5.71 -9.48 7.34
N LYS A 24 -4.62 -10.18 7.71
CA LYS A 24 -3.96 -10.00 9.02
C LYS A 24 -3.29 -8.63 9.12
N TRP A 25 -2.58 -8.20 8.07
CA TRP A 25 -1.98 -6.87 7.98
C TRP A 25 -3.05 -5.76 8.10
N LEU A 26 -4.17 -5.88 7.36
CA LEU A 26 -5.26 -4.92 7.39
C LEU A 26 -5.88 -4.82 8.78
N GLN A 27 -6.09 -5.97 9.43
CA GLN A 27 -6.58 -5.98 10.80
C GLN A 27 -5.66 -5.19 11.72
N ALA A 28 -4.34 -5.41 11.63
CA ALA A 28 -3.36 -4.71 12.44
C ALA A 28 -3.33 -3.20 12.15
N TYR A 29 -3.32 -2.82 10.87
CA TYR A 29 -3.40 -1.42 10.42
C TYR A 29 -4.64 -0.71 10.94
N MET A 30 -5.82 -1.35 10.84
CA MET A 30 -7.09 -0.78 11.27
C MET A 30 -7.19 -0.65 12.80
N THR A 31 -6.63 -1.59 13.56
CA THR A 31 -6.62 -1.52 15.03
C THR A 31 -5.40 -0.79 15.58
N LYS A 32 -4.51 -0.28 14.73
CA LYS A 32 -3.25 0.37 15.12
C LYS A 32 -2.42 -0.52 16.06
N SER A 33 -2.41 -1.83 15.80
CA SER A 33 -1.61 -2.79 16.56
C SER A 33 -0.28 -3.05 15.85
N PRO A 34 0.75 -3.49 16.60
CA PRO A 34 2.03 -3.83 16.00
C PRO A 34 1.90 -4.90 14.92
N TYR A 35 2.72 -4.77 13.89
CA TYR A 35 2.89 -5.76 12.83
C TYR A 35 4.38 -5.83 12.47
N ASP A 36 4.96 -7.02 12.55
CA ASP A 36 6.38 -7.24 12.29
C ASP A 36 6.54 -8.02 10.99
N SER A 37 6.88 -7.32 9.90
CA SER A 37 7.00 -7.90 8.56
C SER A 37 8.05 -9.02 8.47
N GLU A 38 9.06 -9.04 9.35
CA GLU A 38 10.09 -10.09 9.39
C GLU A 38 9.54 -11.44 9.88
N SER A 39 8.47 -11.42 10.65
CA SER A 39 7.86 -12.60 11.28
C SER A 39 6.64 -13.13 10.53
N GLU A 40 6.22 -12.45 9.47
CA GLU A 40 4.95 -12.68 8.80
C GLU A 40 5.11 -13.41 7.46
N SER A 41 4.02 -14.02 7.00
CA SER A 41 4.01 -14.71 5.71
C SER A 41 3.99 -13.73 4.54
N PHE A 42 4.56 -14.16 3.40
CA PHE A 42 4.38 -13.45 2.14
C PHE A 42 2.90 -13.23 1.85
N GLY A 43 2.57 -12.03 1.37
CA GLY A 43 1.21 -11.65 1.01
C GLY A 43 1.16 -10.91 -0.31
N LEU A 44 0.14 -11.18 -1.12
CA LEU A 44 -0.17 -10.45 -2.34
C LEU A 44 -1.59 -9.87 -2.27
N SER A 45 -1.70 -8.61 -2.68
CA SER A 45 -2.96 -7.88 -2.83
C SER A 45 -2.91 -7.05 -4.10
N TYR A 46 -4.07 -6.56 -4.55
CA TYR A 46 -4.17 -5.65 -5.67
C TYR A 46 -5.34 -4.68 -5.54
N MET A 47 -5.16 -3.52 -6.18
CA MET A 47 -6.18 -2.48 -6.34
C MET A 47 -6.18 -2.02 -7.80
N LEU A 48 -6.99 -2.68 -8.64
CA LEU A 48 -6.95 -2.48 -10.10
C LEU A 48 -7.67 -1.21 -10.57
N LEU A 49 -8.44 -0.55 -9.70
CA LEU A 49 -9.01 0.78 -10.00
C LEU A 49 -8.15 1.92 -9.46
N GLY A 50 -7.01 1.61 -8.86
CA GLY A 50 -6.15 2.57 -8.17
C GLY A 50 -6.61 2.91 -6.76
N ASP A 51 -5.84 3.78 -6.12
CA ASP A 51 -6.06 4.26 -4.76
C ASP A 51 -6.45 5.75 -4.74
N ILE A 52 -6.98 6.19 -3.60
CA ILE A 52 -7.13 7.60 -3.27
C ILE A 52 -5.75 8.20 -2.90
N PRO A 53 -5.62 9.55 -2.86
CA PRO A 53 -4.37 10.16 -2.40
C PRO A 53 -4.01 9.76 -0.97
N VAL A 54 -2.85 9.12 -0.81
CA VAL A 54 -2.23 8.72 0.46
C VAL A 54 -0.82 9.31 0.55
N ASP A 55 -0.33 9.54 1.77
CA ASP A 55 1.08 9.86 1.98
C ASP A 55 1.90 8.57 1.91
N ASN A 56 2.87 8.53 1.00
CA ASN A 56 3.79 7.41 0.84
C ASN A 56 4.73 7.21 2.04
N ASP A 57 4.99 8.27 2.79
CA ASP A 57 6.04 8.26 3.81
C ASP A 57 5.50 7.92 5.21
N ASP A 58 4.28 8.36 5.53
CA ASP A 58 3.67 8.18 6.85
C ASP A 58 2.19 7.72 6.75
N PRO A 59 1.86 6.50 7.22
CA PRO A 59 0.49 5.97 7.19
C PRO A 59 -0.52 6.76 8.03
N ASN A 60 -0.07 7.69 8.88
CA ASN A 60 -0.93 8.46 9.77
C ASN A 60 -0.94 9.95 9.44
N ASN A 61 -0.22 10.39 8.39
CA ASN A 61 -0.19 11.80 8.04
C ASN A 61 -1.55 12.28 7.51
N GLN A 62 -2.04 13.35 8.11
CA GLN A 62 -3.29 14.03 7.71
C GLN A 62 -3.03 15.44 7.16
N ASP A 63 -1.80 15.93 7.26
CA ASP A 63 -1.39 17.25 6.78
C ASP A 63 -0.96 17.16 5.31
N LYS A 64 -1.89 17.47 4.40
CA LYS A 64 -1.66 17.46 2.95
C LYS A 64 -0.60 18.46 2.46
N SER A 65 -0.12 19.35 3.32
CA SER A 65 0.99 20.26 2.98
C SER A 65 2.37 19.65 3.18
N LYS A 66 2.45 18.44 3.76
CA LYS A 66 3.69 17.73 4.08
C LYS A 66 3.63 16.28 3.58
N GLY A 67 4.77 15.67 3.31
CA GLY A 67 4.86 14.28 2.86
C GLY A 67 4.77 14.14 1.34
N THR A 68 4.83 12.89 0.89
CA THR A 68 4.85 12.52 -0.52
C THR A 68 3.50 11.94 -0.91
N TRP A 69 2.58 12.81 -1.31
CA TRP A 69 1.21 12.41 -1.66
C TRP A 69 1.14 11.78 -3.05
N VAL A 70 0.64 10.55 -3.09
CA VAL A 70 0.47 9.76 -4.31
C VAL A 70 -0.95 9.19 -4.34
N ALA A 71 -1.59 9.22 -5.51
CA ALA A 71 -2.76 8.39 -5.78
C ALA A 71 -2.33 7.39 -6.84
N GLU A 72 -2.03 6.17 -6.41
CA GLU A 72 -1.48 5.16 -7.29
C GLU A 72 -2.56 4.68 -8.27
N GLY A 73 -2.17 4.48 -9.53
CA GLY A 73 -3.04 3.86 -10.53
C GLY A 73 -3.26 2.37 -10.23
N PRO A 74 -3.68 1.54 -11.20
CA PRO A 74 -3.76 0.09 -11.00
C PRO A 74 -2.42 -0.47 -10.50
N HIS A 75 -2.42 -1.16 -9.36
CA HIS A 75 -1.19 -1.67 -8.75
C HIS A 75 -1.40 -2.99 -7.99
N LEU A 76 -0.31 -3.72 -7.81
CA LEU A 76 -0.21 -4.83 -6.85
C LEU A 76 0.51 -4.34 -5.59
N MET A 77 0.28 -5.03 -4.48
CA MET A 77 0.95 -4.78 -3.21
C MET A 77 1.49 -6.08 -2.64
N MET A 78 2.73 -6.06 -2.18
CA MET A 78 3.41 -7.24 -1.64
C MET A 78 3.86 -7.03 -0.20
N LEU A 79 3.56 -8.01 0.65
CA LEU A 79 4.12 -8.14 1.99
C LEU A 79 5.32 -9.08 1.91
N LEU A 80 6.46 -8.59 2.35
CA LEU A 80 7.74 -9.29 2.43
C LEU A 80 8.43 -8.83 3.73
N PRO A 81 9.42 -9.58 4.24
CA PRO A 81 10.33 -9.05 5.25
C PRO A 81 10.96 -7.73 4.77
N GLU A 82 10.97 -6.69 5.63
CA GLU A 82 11.50 -5.37 5.28
C GLU A 82 12.98 -5.43 4.87
N SER A 83 13.75 -6.34 5.48
CA SER A 83 15.14 -6.63 5.15
C SER A 83 15.37 -7.06 3.69
N LEU A 84 14.34 -7.53 2.98
CA LEU A 84 14.41 -7.85 1.55
C LEU A 84 14.14 -6.64 0.63
N MET A 85 13.72 -5.51 1.19
CA MET A 85 13.31 -4.31 0.45
C MET A 85 14.41 -3.24 0.37
N ASP A 86 15.60 -3.49 0.93
CA ASP A 86 16.66 -2.47 1.10
C ASP A 86 17.14 -1.81 -0.20
N ASN A 87 17.08 -2.54 -1.31
CA ASN A 87 17.51 -2.05 -2.62
C ASN A 87 16.38 -1.45 -3.47
N LEU A 88 15.15 -1.42 -2.94
CA LEU A 88 14.02 -0.78 -3.62
C LEU A 88 13.99 0.72 -3.29
N PRO A 89 13.62 1.57 -4.26
CA PRO A 89 13.42 2.99 -4.00
C PRO A 89 12.21 3.20 -3.08
N THR A 90 12.17 4.32 -2.38
CA THR A 90 10.96 4.81 -1.67
C THR A 90 10.22 5.88 -2.47
N ASP A 91 10.79 6.31 -3.61
CA ASP A 91 10.17 7.29 -4.50
C ASP A 91 9.11 6.60 -5.39
N PRO A 92 7.81 6.92 -5.23
CA PRO A 92 6.77 6.33 -6.06
C PRO A 92 6.91 6.71 -7.55
N TYR A 93 7.66 7.76 -7.87
CA TYR A 93 7.86 8.23 -9.25
C TYR A 93 9.12 7.66 -9.91
N ALA A 94 9.78 6.68 -9.28
CA ALA A 94 10.95 6.00 -9.84
C ALA A 94 10.65 5.13 -11.08
N GLY A 95 9.37 4.93 -11.42
CA GLY A 95 8.92 4.24 -12.63
C GLY A 95 8.87 2.71 -12.51
N GLY A 96 8.89 2.18 -11.29
CA GLY A 96 8.82 0.74 -11.02
C GLY A 96 8.43 0.48 -9.56
N PRO A 97 8.64 -0.75 -9.07
CA PRO A 97 8.32 -1.09 -7.69
C PRO A 97 9.04 -0.21 -6.67
N TYR A 98 8.34 0.18 -5.62
CA TYR A 98 8.86 1.02 -4.55
C TYR A 98 8.34 0.58 -3.18
N VAL A 99 9.00 1.03 -2.12
CA VAL A 99 8.62 0.75 -0.73
C VAL A 99 7.76 1.89 -0.20
N MET A 100 6.54 1.58 0.21
CA MET A 100 5.66 2.51 0.92
C MET A 100 5.79 2.32 2.43
N TRP A 101 5.77 3.43 3.17
CA TRP A 101 5.84 3.49 4.63
C TRP A 101 7.05 2.78 5.24
N LYS A 102 8.21 2.90 4.58
CA LYS A 102 9.48 2.33 5.05
C LYS A 102 9.77 2.72 6.51
N GLY A 103 10.19 1.75 7.32
CA GLY A 103 10.46 1.93 8.75
C GLY A 103 9.23 1.97 9.65
N SER A 104 8.02 1.75 9.12
CA SER A 104 6.81 1.53 9.92
C SER A 104 6.44 0.05 9.98
N ASP A 105 5.65 -0.32 10.99
CA ASP A 105 5.04 -1.65 11.12
C ASP A 105 4.19 -2.05 9.89
N TYR A 106 3.79 -1.09 9.05
CA TYR A 106 2.89 -1.31 7.92
C TYR A 106 3.62 -1.23 6.56
N VAL A 107 4.96 -1.30 6.57
CA VAL A 107 5.77 -1.30 5.35
C VAL A 107 5.31 -2.37 4.34
N HIS A 108 5.24 -2.00 3.07
CA HIS A 108 4.89 -2.91 1.98
C HIS A 108 5.47 -2.41 0.66
N VAL A 109 5.62 -3.33 -0.30
CA VAL A 109 6.07 -2.99 -1.65
C VAL A 109 4.87 -2.70 -2.53
N MET A 110 4.91 -1.55 -3.18
CA MET A 110 3.98 -1.15 -4.22
C MET A 110 4.55 -1.58 -5.58
N VAL A 111 3.71 -2.15 -6.44
CA VAL A 111 4.07 -2.57 -7.80
C VAL A 111 3.08 -1.94 -8.78
N PRO A 112 3.39 -0.74 -9.28
CA PRO A 112 2.55 -0.07 -10.27
C PRO A 112 2.46 -0.88 -11.57
N LEU A 113 1.25 -0.97 -12.15
CA LEU A 113 1.05 -1.57 -13.48
C LEU A 113 1.22 -0.54 -14.62
N GLU A 114 1.33 0.73 -14.26
CA GLU A 114 1.63 1.85 -15.13
C GLU A 114 2.60 2.81 -14.42
N VAL A 115 3.20 3.74 -15.17
CA VAL A 115 4.10 4.72 -14.57
C VAL A 115 3.30 5.69 -13.70
N THR A 116 3.62 5.71 -12.41
CA THR A 116 3.02 6.62 -11.44
C THR A 116 3.30 8.08 -11.84
N SER A 117 2.24 8.89 -11.88
CA SER A 117 2.32 10.30 -12.24
C SER A 117 2.06 11.20 -11.03
N LYS A 118 2.68 12.38 -10.99
CA LYS A 118 2.45 13.34 -9.91
C LYS A 118 1.01 13.86 -9.97
N LEU A 119 0.40 14.00 -8.79
CA LEU A 119 -0.89 14.68 -8.64
C LEU A 119 -0.80 16.10 -9.22
N LYS A 120 -1.82 16.50 -9.97
CA LYS A 120 -1.93 17.84 -10.59
C LYS A 120 -2.61 18.83 -9.66
#